data_AF-A0A3A5A0H3-F1
#
_entry.id   AF-A0A3A5A0H3-F1
#
_cell.length_a   1.000
_cell.length_b   1.000
_cell.length_c   1.000
_cell.angle_alpha   90.00
_cell.angle_beta   90.00
_cell.angle_gamma   90.00
#
_symmetry.space_group_name_H-M   'P 1'
#
loop_
_entity.id
_entity.type
_entity.pdbx_description
1 polymer ?
#
loop_
_entity_poly.entity_id
_entity_poly.type
_entity_poly.pdbx_seq_one_letter_code
_entity_poly.pdbx_strand_id
1 'polypeptide(L)'
;MGRNKEPWGEMAMETHPLPAQQVIERSFLENRAMLLEIASFLDRLDRAGEPQAGKSDFRYVSLRTALKILSDTSGAKTQRILQIFSDQSTTPLSSANGLKAASGAWRDIEDH
;
A
#
# COMPACT_ATOMS: atom_id res chain seq x y z
N MET A 1 -13.11 -47.48 28.42
CA MET A 1 -12.05 -46.57 27.91
C MET A 1 -12.64 -45.70 26.81
N GLY A 2 -13.02 -44.47 27.14
CA GLY A 2 -13.57 -43.51 26.19
C GLY A 2 -12.48 -42.91 25.31
N ARG A 3 -12.82 -42.67 24.05
CA ARG A 3 -12.23 -41.60 23.25
C ARG A 3 -13.38 -40.76 22.73
N ASN A 4 -13.80 -39.78 23.54
CA ASN A 4 -14.60 -38.67 23.05
C ASN A 4 -13.72 -37.92 22.05
N LYS A 5 -14.10 -37.97 20.77
CA LYS A 5 -13.54 -37.05 19.78
C LYS A 5 -14.11 -35.67 20.10
N GLU A 6 -13.23 -34.70 20.30
CA GLU A 6 -13.64 -33.33 20.61
C GLU A 6 -14.56 -32.76 19.51
N PRO A 7 -15.63 -32.01 19.84
CA PRO A 7 -16.65 -31.58 18.89
C PRO A 7 -16.29 -30.26 18.20
N TRP A 8 -15.01 -30.01 17.93
CA TRP A 8 -14.57 -28.77 17.28
C TRP A 8 -14.23 -29.02 15.82
N GLY A 9 -15.15 -29.67 15.10
CA GLY A 9 -15.15 -29.74 13.64
C GLY A 9 -15.79 -28.47 13.09
N GLU A 10 -15.00 -27.70 12.33
CA GLU A 10 -15.50 -26.73 11.35
C GLU A 10 -16.48 -25.65 11.87
N MET A 11 -15.97 -24.70 12.65
CA MET A 11 -16.41 -23.31 12.44
C MET A 11 -15.43 -22.65 11.46
N ALA A 12 -15.41 -23.14 10.22
CA ALA A 12 -14.88 -22.31 9.14
C ALA A 12 -15.75 -21.04 9.15
N MET A 13 -15.17 -19.91 9.57
CA MET A 13 -15.81 -18.62 9.40
C MET A 13 -15.97 -18.42 7.90
N GLU A 14 -17.15 -18.76 7.38
CA GLU A 14 -17.52 -18.59 5.99
C GLU A 14 -17.55 -17.07 5.74
N THR A 15 -16.44 -16.53 5.26
CA THR A 15 -16.27 -15.11 4.96
C THR A 15 -16.93 -14.84 3.61
N HIS A 16 -18.26 -14.69 3.64
CA HIS A 16 -18.99 -14.22 2.47
C HIS A 16 -18.53 -12.80 2.10
N PRO A 17 -18.18 -12.54 0.83
CA PRO A 17 -17.86 -11.18 0.38
C PRO A 17 -19.01 -10.23 0.70
N LEU A 18 -18.70 -9.06 1.25
CA LEU A 18 -19.71 -8.05 1.55
C LEU A 18 -20.41 -7.56 0.28
N PRO A 19 -21.73 -7.29 0.32
CA PRO A 19 -22.42 -6.60 -0.76
C PRO A 19 -21.74 -5.26 -1.08
N ALA A 20 -21.70 -4.87 -2.36
CA ALA A 20 -21.00 -3.67 -2.82
C ALA A 20 -21.41 -2.39 -2.06
N GLN A 21 -22.70 -2.24 -1.77
CA GLN A 21 -23.22 -1.09 -1.01
C GLN A 21 -22.63 -1.02 0.40
N GLN A 22 -22.52 -2.15 1.10
CA GLN A 22 -21.94 -2.18 2.45
C GLN A 22 -20.44 -1.87 2.44
N VAL A 23 -19.72 -2.30 1.39
CA VAL A 23 -18.31 -1.93 1.21
C VAL A 23 -18.17 -0.42 1.04
N ILE A 24 -19.03 0.19 0.23
CA ILE A 24 -19.04 1.65 0.02
C ILE A 24 -19.36 2.35 1.34
N GLU A 25 -20.46 2.00 2.02
CA GLU A 25 -20.88 2.63 3.27
C GLU A 25 -19.79 2.56 4.34
N ARG A 26 -19.09 1.42 4.45
CA ARG A 26 -18.04 1.23 5.46
C ARG A 26 -16.78 2.07 5.21
N SER A 27 -16.41 2.31 3.94
CA SER A 27 -15.09 2.86 3.60
C SER A 27 -15.13 4.23 2.91
N PHE A 28 -16.29 4.71 2.47
CA PHE A 28 -16.39 5.91 1.64
C PHE A 28 -15.82 7.17 2.32
N LEU A 29 -16.17 7.44 3.57
CA LEU A 29 -15.73 8.65 4.26
C LEU A 29 -14.21 8.63 4.53
N GLU A 30 -13.67 7.49 4.94
CA GLU A 30 -12.23 7.27 5.14
C GLU A 30 -11.47 7.49 3.83
N ASN A 31 -11.90 6.82 2.75
CA ASN A 31 -11.27 6.94 1.44
C ASN A 31 -11.35 8.37 0.88
N ARG A 32 -12.47 9.07 1.10
CA ARG A 32 -12.60 10.49 0.74
C ARG A 32 -11.59 11.35 1.48
N ALA A 33 -11.41 11.13 2.78
CA ALA A 33 -10.42 11.86 3.58
C ALA A 33 -8.99 11.59 3.09
N MET A 34 -8.65 10.32 2.84
CA MET A 34 -7.35 9.92 2.30
C MET A 34 -7.05 10.56 0.94
N LEU A 35 -8.05 10.64 0.04
CA LEU A 35 -7.90 11.31 -1.25
C LEU A 35 -7.61 12.82 -1.09
N LEU A 36 -8.31 13.50 -0.19
CA LEU A 36 -8.07 14.92 0.10
C LEU A 36 -6.68 15.15 0.70
N GLU A 37 -6.23 14.26 1.58
CA GLU A 37 -4.89 14.35 2.17
C GLU A 37 -3.80 14.23 1.10
N ILE A 38 -3.92 13.24 0.20
CA ILE A 38 -3.00 13.06 -0.93
C ILE A 38 -3.01 14.30 -1.84
N ALA A 39 -4.19 14.83 -2.16
CA ALA A 39 -4.30 16.04 -2.98
C ALA A 39 -3.61 17.23 -2.32
N SER A 40 -3.84 17.45 -1.01
CA SER A 40 -3.22 18.54 -0.26
C SER A 40 -1.69 18.42 -0.19
N PHE A 41 -1.16 17.19 -0.13
CA PHE A 41 0.27 16.93 -0.17
C PHE A 41 0.88 17.32 -1.52
N LEU A 42 0.22 16.93 -2.62
CA LEU A 42 0.66 17.29 -3.97
C LEU A 42 0.62 18.81 -4.19
N ASP A 43 -0.44 19.48 -3.75
CA ASP A 43 -0.56 20.94 -3.81
C ASP A 43 0.55 21.65 -3.03
N ARG A 44 0.93 21.12 -1.87
CA ARG A 44 2.05 21.66 -1.07
C ARG A 44 3.39 21.47 -1.75
N LEU A 45 3.62 20.34 -2.42
CA LEU A 45 4.83 20.10 -3.21
C LEU A 45 4.94 21.06 -4.41
N ASP A 46 3.84 21.29 -5.12
CA ASP A 46 3.85 22.21 -6.27
C ASP A 46 4.07 23.68 -5.86
N ARG A 47 3.80 24.04 -4.59
CA ARG A 47 4.08 25.37 -4.00
C ARG A 47 5.41 25.45 -3.24
N ALA A 48 6.13 24.34 -3.09
CA ALA A 48 7.40 24.33 -2.39
C ALA A 48 8.51 24.99 -3.22
N GLY A 49 9.55 25.51 -2.55
CA GLY A 49 10.79 25.90 -3.24
C GLY A 49 11.48 24.68 -3.85
N GLU A 50 12.13 24.86 -5.01
CA GLU A 50 12.75 23.77 -5.79
C GLU A 50 11.78 22.61 -6.15
N PRO A 51 10.63 22.87 -6.80
CA PRO A 51 9.63 21.83 -7.10
C PRO A 51 10.18 20.71 -7.98
N GLN A 52 11.25 20.97 -8.76
CA GLN A 52 11.95 19.99 -9.56
C GLN A 52 12.68 18.96 -8.69
N ALA A 53 13.31 19.38 -7.59
CA ALA A 53 13.96 18.47 -6.66
C ALA A 53 12.94 17.54 -5.97
N GLY A 54 11.76 18.08 -5.62
CA GLY A 54 10.65 17.27 -5.10
C GLY A 54 10.13 16.24 -6.11
N LYS A 55 10.07 16.61 -7.39
CA LYS A 55 9.61 15.72 -8.48
C LYS A 55 10.59 14.58 -8.80
N SER A 56 11.88 14.75 -8.47
CA SER A 56 12.89 13.70 -8.59
C SER A 56 13.02 12.79 -7.35
N ASP A 57 12.32 13.08 -6.25
CA ASP A 57 12.38 12.21 -5.06
C ASP A 57 11.72 10.85 -5.36
N PHE A 58 12.45 9.75 -5.11
CA PHE A 58 11.98 8.38 -5.36
C PHE A 58 10.65 8.04 -4.67
N ARG A 59 10.36 8.67 -3.51
CA ARG A 59 9.07 8.48 -2.80
C ARG A 59 7.93 9.16 -3.55
N TYR A 60 8.18 10.34 -4.12
CA TYR A 60 7.22 11.02 -4.98
C TYR A 60 6.95 10.23 -6.25
N VAL A 61 8.01 9.71 -6.89
CA VAL A 61 7.90 8.83 -8.07
C VAL A 61 7.06 7.58 -7.74
N SER A 62 7.35 6.91 -6.62
CA SER A 62 6.59 5.74 -6.14
C SER A 62 5.11 6.06 -5.92
N LEU A 63 4.80 7.18 -5.25
CA LEU A 63 3.42 7.61 -5.00
C LEU A 63 2.69 7.92 -6.32
N ARG A 64 3.33 8.61 -7.27
CA ARG A 64 2.75 8.89 -8.59
C ARG A 64 2.48 7.60 -9.37
N THR A 65 3.35 6.61 -9.29
CA THR A 65 3.14 5.29 -9.91
C THR A 65 1.97 4.55 -9.27
N ALA A 66 1.86 4.57 -7.93
CA ALA A 66 0.72 3.99 -7.22
C ALA A 66 -0.63 4.62 -7.61
N LEU A 67 -0.67 5.95 -7.78
CA LEU A 67 -1.87 6.67 -8.22
C LEU A 67 -2.32 6.27 -9.64
N LYS A 68 -1.38 5.95 -10.54
CA LYS A 68 -1.70 5.42 -11.87
C LYS A 68 -2.37 4.04 -11.77
N ILE A 69 -1.88 3.16 -10.88
CA ILE A 69 -2.48 1.84 -10.64
C ILE A 69 -3.89 1.95 -10.06
N LEU A 70 -4.10 2.89 -9.13
CA LEU A 70 -5.44 3.16 -8.57
C LEU A 70 -6.45 3.55 -9.65
N SER A 71 -5.99 4.25 -10.68
CA SER A 71 -6.84 4.78 -11.76
C SER A 71 -7.06 3.80 -12.93
N ASP A 72 -6.34 2.68 -13.00
CA ASP A 72 -6.51 1.70 -14.08
C ASP A 72 -7.75 0.80 -13.89
N THR A 73 -8.09 -0.04 -14.87
CA THR A 73 -9.22 -1.00 -14.78
C THR A 73 -8.82 -2.41 -14.35
N SER A 74 -7.53 -2.66 -14.11
CA SER A 74 -7.00 -3.97 -13.79
C SER A 74 -7.22 -4.34 -12.31
N GLY A 75 -7.35 -5.63 -12.03
CA GLY A 75 -7.51 -6.16 -10.69
C GLY A 75 -6.25 -6.07 -9.81
N ALA A 76 -6.35 -6.61 -8.58
CA ALA A 76 -5.25 -6.76 -7.62
C ALA A 76 -4.49 -5.45 -7.29
N LYS A 77 -5.18 -4.30 -7.31
CA LYS A 77 -4.58 -2.97 -7.10
C LYS A 77 -3.76 -2.89 -5.80
N THR A 78 -4.31 -3.40 -4.70
CA THR A 78 -3.62 -3.40 -3.40
C THR A 78 -2.27 -4.11 -3.46
N GLN A 79 -2.21 -5.31 -4.04
CA GLN A 79 -0.97 -6.06 -4.19
C GLN A 79 0.03 -5.31 -5.06
N ARG A 80 -0.42 -4.80 -6.21
CA ARG A 80 0.45 -4.09 -7.15
C ARG A 80 1.00 -2.79 -6.56
N ILE A 81 0.19 -2.07 -5.77
CA ILE A 81 0.62 -0.87 -5.06
C ILE A 81 1.61 -1.24 -3.96
N LEU A 82 1.34 -2.29 -3.18
CA LEU A 82 2.26 -2.77 -2.14
C LEU A 82 3.65 -3.08 -2.72
N GLN A 83 3.69 -3.77 -3.87
CA GLN A 83 4.94 -4.12 -4.55
C GLN A 83 5.79 -2.90 -4.98
N ILE A 84 5.18 -1.74 -5.23
CA ILE A 84 5.92 -0.50 -5.51
C ILE A 84 6.70 -0.04 -4.27
N PHE A 85 6.13 -0.22 -3.08
CA PHE A 85 6.72 0.28 -1.84
C PHE A 85 7.59 -0.76 -1.11
N SER A 86 7.45 -2.04 -1.45
CA SER A 86 8.21 -3.12 -0.82
C SER A 86 9.66 -3.20 -1.31
N ASP A 87 10.56 -3.55 -0.38
CA ASP A 87 11.90 -4.04 -0.70
C ASP A 87 11.79 -5.34 -1.52
N GLN A 88 12.40 -5.35 -2.71
CA GLN A 88 12.41 -6.48 -3.62
C GLN A 88 13.68 -7.34 -3.52
N SER A 89 14.61 -6.98 -2.63
CA SER A 89 15.80 -7.77 -2.35
C SER A 89 15.43 -9.15 -1.83
N THR A 90 15.96 -10.17 -2.50
CA THR A 90 15.89 -11.56 -2.04
C THR A 90 17.08 -11.94 -1.17
N THR A 91 18.08 -11.06 -1.07
CA THR A 91 19.28 -11.29 -0.26
C THR A 91 19.10 -10.60 1.10
N PRO A 92 19.14 -11.37 2.21
CA PRO A 92 19.09 -10.79 3.54
C PRO A 92 20.28 -9.84 3.77
N LEU A 93 20.01 -8.72 4.41
CA LEU A 93 21.07 -7.82 4.83
C LEU A 93 21.91 -8.49 5.91
N SER A 94 23.22 -8.33 5.82
CA SER A 94 24.19 -8.88 6.80
C SER A 94 24.06 -8.23 8.18
N SER A 95 23.53 -7.01 8.26
CA SER A 95 23.20 -6.31 9.49
C SER A 95 22.20 -5.18 9.22
N ALA A 96 21.37 -4.84 10.22
CA ALA A 96 20.53 -3.65 10.19
C ALA A 96 21.25 -2.37 10.69
N ASN A 97 22.50 -2.50 11.14
CA ASN A 97 23.27 -1.39 11.69
C ASN A 97 23.57 -0.35 10.59
N GLY A 98 23.18 0.90 10.83
CA GLY A 98 23.39 2.00 9.87
C GLY A 98 22.31 2.15 8.80
N LEU A 99 21.30 1.27 8.76
CA LEU A 99 20.11 1.52 7.96
C LEU A 99 19.36 2.73 8.53
N LYS A 100 19.18 3.76 7.69
CA LYS A 100 18.17 4.79 7.97
C LYS A 100 16.80 4.10 8.02
N ALA A 101 15.94 4.52 8.96
CA ALA A 101 14.60 3.95 9.16
C ALA A 101 13.85 3.74 7.83
N ALA A 102 12.92 2.78 7.81
CA ALA A 102 12.14 2.43 6.62
C ALA A 102 11.62 3.70 5.93
N SER A 103 12.13 3.97 4.72
CA SER A 103 11.83 5.20 4.00
C SER A 103 10.41 5.26 3.44
N GLY A 104 9.65 4.17 3.57
CA GLY A 104 8.28 4.02 3.11
C GLY A 104 8.14 3.79 1.61
N ALA A 105 9.25 3.71 0.86
CA ALA A 105 9.30 3.36 -0.54
C ALA A 105 10.60 2.64 -0.88
N TRP A 106 10.61 1.93 -2.01
CA TRP A 106 11.82 1.29 -2.53
C TRP A 106 12.65 2.31 -3.31
N ARG A 107 13.94 2.45 -2.96
CA ARG A 107 14.83 3.45 -3.57
C ARG A 107 15.43 2.98 -4.90
N ASP A 108 15.51 1.67 -5.13
CA ASP A 108 16.01 1.05 -6.36
C ASP A 108 14.93 1.01 -7.45
N ILE A 109 14.40 2.19 -7.82
CA ILE A 109 13.65 2.39 -9.07
C ILE A 109 14.62 3.03 -10.10
N GLU A 110 15.88 2.58 -10.14
CA GLU A 110 16.87 3.09 -11.10
C GLU A 110 16.64 2.49 -12.50
N ASP A 111 16.55 3.40 -13.48
CA ASP A 111 16.88 3.30 -14.90
C ASP A 111 16.80 1.91 -15.57
N HIS A 112 15.68 1.70 -16.26
CA HIS A 112 15.64 0.93 -17.51
C HIS A 112 15.14 1.83 -18.64
#